data_AF-A0A093CKI1-F1
#
_entry.id   AF-A0A093CKI1-F1
#
_cell.length_a   1.000
_cell.length_b   1.000
_cell.length_c   1.000
_cell.angle_alpha   90.00
_cell.angle_beta   90.00
_cell.angle_gamma   90.00
#
_symmetry.space_group_name_H-M   'P 1'
#
loop_
_entity.id
_entity.type
_entity.pdbx_description
1 polymer ?
#
loop_
_entity_poly.entity_id
_entity_poly.type
_entity_poly.pdbx_seq_one_letter_code
_entity_poly.pdbx_strand_id
1 'polypeptide(L)'
;LLVSKDLGKHLLEVEDLLQKHGLLEADISAQTERVQALNTAALKFSELEGYQPCDPQIICNRVNHVQTCLEELGELAGKRRKELEDSRQLWTFFQEMEEAEAWIREKEQILAAKTCGRDLSSVLTLTNKHKSMLGELGNRRALLHQTMKRGEQILAKKRFNPGGIQEKMRAVRLRWKKLEEVTGLHQQRLQEALNFFQFSAETDDLVAWLQETYRIGSSDDFGHDDYSTQALLRKHRVVVEEVEKHRAAVLALRKQLALLAPEHRQGVDVQIRVVEVEQLYGEVAEVAVLRQQWLQDALAIYRMFSEVHACEVWVDEKEQWLEKMEVPEELDEVEVVQHRFESLDQEMNSVMGRILDVNQVVQQLVDGGHPSSEEVRSCQDHLNSRWNRVVELVERKKSQLSSVLKIQNYLLEC
;
A
#
# COMPACT_ATOMS: atom_id res chain seq x y z
N LEU A 1 59.84 -18.85 38.40
CA LEU A 1 58.56 -18.25 37.96
C LEU A 1 58.74 -17.33 36.76
N LEU A 2 59.65 -16.35 36.80
CA LEU A 2 59.88 -15.40 35.70
C LEU A 2 60.35 -16.03 34.38
N VAL A 3 61.06 -17.15 34.45
CA VAL A 3 61.58 -17.90 33.28
C VAL A 3 60.58 -18.98 32.80
N SER A 4 59.38 -19.04 33.38
CA SER A 4 58.37 -20.02 32.97
C SER A 4 57.96 -19.79 31.52
N LYS A 5 57.84 -20.88 30.75
CA LYS A 5 57.34 -20.87 29.37
C LYS A 5 55.83 -21.13 29.27
N ASP A 6 55.18 -21.42 30.39
CA ASP A 6 53.74 -21.65 30.42
C ASP A 6 53.01 -20.34 30.15
N LEU A 7 52.18 -20.25 29.12
CA LEU A 7 51.44 -19.03 28.79
C LEU A 7 49.93 -19.22 28.93
N GLY A 8 49.49 -20.32 29.55
CA GLY A 8 48.10 -20.75 29.64
C GLY A 8 47.52 -21.24 28.31
N LYS A 9 46.49 -22.07 28.39
CA LYS A 9 45.85 -22.78 27.27
C LYS A 9 44.44 -22.28 26.94
N HIS A 10 43.93 -21.32 27.71
CA HIS A 10 42.65 -20.64 27.48
C HIS A 10 42.59 -19.35 28.31
N LEU A 11 41.64 -18.46 28.01
CA LEU A 11 41.61 -17.12 28.59
C LEU A 11 41.67 -17.11 30.13
N LEU A 12 40.84 -17.93 30.79
CA LEU A 12 40.81 -18.03 32.25
C LEU A 12 42.16 -18.42 32.87
N GLU A 13 42.91 -19.33 32.24
CA GLU A 13 44.23 -19.75 32.75
C GLU A 13 45.26 -18.64 32.57
N VAL A 14 45.19 -17.89 31.46
CA VAL A 14 46.09 -16.74 31.25
C VAL A 14 45.80 -15.61 32.23
N GLU A 15 44.53 -15.35 32.52
CA GLU A 15 44.12 -14.33 33.50
C GLU A 15 44.61 -14.70 34.91
N ASP A 16 44.51 -15.97 35.30
CA ASP A 16 45.07 -16.48 36.56
C ASP A 16 46.60 -16.36 36.59
N LEU A 17 47.30 -16.71 35.50
CA LEU A 17 48.75 -16.53 35.39
C LEU A 17 49.16 -15.06 35.47
N LEU A 18 48.41 -14.15 34.85
CA LEU A 18 48.63 -12.69 34.93
C LEU A 18 48.41 -12.17 36.33
N GLN A 19 47.39 -12.66 37.04
CA GLN A 19 47.13 -12.30 38.42
C GLN A 19 48.29 -12.75 39.33
N LYS A 20 48.71 -14.01 39.20
CA LYS A 20 49.87 -14.56 39.93
C LYS A 20 51.16 -13.79 39.61
N HIS A 21 51.39 -13.45 38.36
CA HIS A 21 52.55 -12.65 37.94
C HIS A 21 52.49 -11.22 38.47
N GLY A 22 51.30 -10.62 38.54
CA GLY A 22 51.09 -9.31 39.15
C GLY A 22 51.46 -9.27 40.64
N LEU A 23 51.13 -10.34 41.39
CA LEU A 23 51.57 -10.48 42.78
C LEU A 23 53.10 -10.59 42.87
N LEU A 24 53.73 -11.38 42.00
CA LEU A 24 55.19 -11.52 41.96
C LEU A 24 55.88 -10.19 41.64
N GLU A 25 55.33 -9.38 40.73
CA GLU A 25 55.89 -8.05 40.43
C GLU A 25 55.73 -7.07 41.59
N ALA A 26 54.62 -7.13 42.33
CA ALA A 26 54.45 -6.34 43.54
C ALA A 26 55.51 -6.71 44.60
N ASP A 27 55.77 -8.00 44.76
CA ASP A 27 56.85 -8.48 45.65
C ASP A 27 58.23 -8.01 45.17
N ILE A 28 58.52 -8.11 43.86
CA ILE A 28 59.78 -7.61 43.28
C ILE A 28 59.94 -6.11 43.53
N SER A 29 58.88 -5.31 43.34
CA SER A 29 58.90 -3.88 43.60
C SER A 29 59.21 -3.58 45.08
N ALA A 30 58.52 -4.25 46.00
CA ALA A 30 58.75 -4.08 47.44
C ALA A 30 60.18 -4.48 47.86
N GLN A 31 60.73 -5.56 47.29
CA GLN A 31 62.14 -5.94 47.55
C GLN A 31 63.12 -4.96 46.91
N THR A 32 62.81 -4.43 45.72
CA THR A 32 63.65 -3.44 45.03
C THR A 32 63.83 -2.20 45.89
N GLU A 33 62.75 -1.66 46.46
CA GLU A 33 62.81 -0.51 47.38
C GLU A 33 63.70 -0.80 48.60
N ARG A 34 63.55 -1.99 49.21
CA ARG A 34 64.38 -2.41 50.35
C ARG A 34 65.85 -2.52 49.98
N VAL A 35 66.16 -3.10 48.82
CA VAL A 35 67.54 -3.27 48.34
C VAL A 35 68.15 -1.91 47.98
N GLN A 36 67.40 -1.00 47.38
CA GLN A 36 67.87 0.37 47.10
C GLN A 36 68.20 1.14 48.38
N ALA A 37 67.37 1.02 49.42
CA ALA A 37 67.64 1.62 50.72
C ALA A 37 68.92 1.04 51.36
N LEU A 38 69.10 -0.29 51.28
CA LEU A 38 70.32 -0.97 51.76
C LEU A 38 71.56 -0.56 50.97
N ASN A 39 71.47 -0.48 49.64
CA ASN A 39 72.57 -0.04 48.78
C ASN A 39 72.96 1.41 49.09
N THR A 40 71.99 2.30 49.29
CA THR A 40 72.23 3.69 49.68
C THR A 40 72.92 3.77 51.04
N ALA A 41 72.52 2.95 52.00
CA ALA A 41 73.20 2.87 53.30
C ALA A 41 74.63 2.29 53.19
N ALA A 42 74.82 1.27 52.35
CA ALA A 42 76.13 0.65 52.12
C ALA A 42 77.12 1.64 51.48
N LEU A 43 76.70 2.43 50.50
CA LEU A 43 77.55 3.43 49.83
C LEU A 43 78.06 4.53 50.77
N LYS A 44 77.35 4.83 51.87
CA LYS A 44 77.87 5.77 52.88
C LYS A 44 79.18 5.28 53.51
N PHE A 45 79.37 3.96 53.61
CA PHE A 45 80.60 3.38 54.16
C PHE A 45 81.79 3.43 53.18
N SER A 46 81.57 3.69 51.88
CA SER A 46 82.66 3.96 50.93
C SER A 46 83.15 5.41 50.95
N GLU A 47 82.43 6.33 51.60
CA GLU A 47 82.74 7.76 51.65
C GLU A 47 83.30 8.22 53.01
N LEU A 48 83.46 7.31 53.98
CA LEU A 48 83.94 7.64 55.32
C LEU A 48 85.43 8.01 55.33
N GLU A 49 85.75 9.19 55.86
CA GLU A 49 87.11 9.58 56.20
C GLU A 49 87.46 9.05 57.60
N GLY A 50 88.20 7.94 57.68
CA GLY A 50 88.60 7.32 58.95
C GLY A 50 88.71 5.79 58.89
N TYR A 51 88.23 5.10 59.93
CA TYR A 51 88.24 3.64 60.01
C TYR A 51 87.35 3.02 58.91
N GLN A 52 87.97 2.22 58.03
CA GLN A 52 87.29 1.49 56.95
C GLN A 52 87.20 0.00 57.31
N PRO A 53 85.99 -0.54 57.57
CA PRO A 53 85.80 -1.95 57.89
C PRO A 53 86.16 -2.90 56.74
N CYS A 54 86.10 -2.43 55.50
CA CYS A 54 86.48 -3.13 54.28
C CYS A 54 86.84 -2.12 53.17
N ASP A 55 87.55 -2.57 52.14
CA ASP A 55 87.91 -1.74 50.97
C ASP A 55 86.64 -1.13 50.32
N PRO A 56 86.55 0.21 50.20
CA PRO A 56 85.45 0.92 49.54
C PRO A 56 85.09 0.36 48.17
N GLN A 57 86.08 -0.12 47.41
CA GLN A 57 85.87 -0.67 46.08
C GLN A 57 85.06 -1.98 46.10
N ILE A 58 85.19 -2.77 47.17
CA ILE A 58 84.37 -3.98 47.36
C ILE A 58 82.90 -3.61 47.58
N ILE A 59 82.63 -2.53 48.34
CA ILE A 59 81.27 -2.03 48.58
C ILE A 59 80.67 -1.56 47.26
N CYS A 60 81.37 -0.70 46.52
CA CYS A 60 80.93 -0.20 45.22
C CYS A 60 80.66 -1.34 44.23
N ASN A 61 81.57 -2.32 44.13
CA ASN A 61 81.40 -3.47 43.24
C ASN A 61 80.18 -4.31 43.61
N ARG A 62 79.94 -4.56 44.91
CA ARG A 62 78.77 -5.32 45.38
C ARG A 62 77.46 -4.57 45.13
N VAL A 63 77.43 -3.27 45.40
CA VAL A 63 76.26 -2.42 45.13
C VAL A 63 75.94 -2.42 43.64
N ASN A 64 76.95 -2.21 42.78
CA ASN A 64 76.78 -2.25 41.32
C ASN A 64 76.28 -3.61 40.83
N HIS A 65 76.82 -4.71 41.37
CA HIS A 65 76.36 -6.05 41.02
C HIS A 65 74.89 -6.28 41.42
N VAL A 66 74.51 -5.91 42.64
CA VAL A 66 73.12 -6.03 43.11
C VAL A 66 72.17 -5.16 42.30
N GLN A 67 72.59 -3.95 41.91
CA GLN A 67 71.85 -3.06 41.03
C GLN A 67 71.59 -3.72 39.66
N THR A 68 72.65 -4.29 39.05
CA THR A 68 72.54 -5.02 37.77
C THR A 68 71.57 -6.20 37.89
N CYS A 69 71.66 -6.98 38.96
CA CYS A 69 70.75 -8.10 39.20
C CYS A 69 69.28 -7.65 39.36
N LEU A 70 69.02 -6.50 39.99
CA LEU A 70 67.67 -5.93 40.10
C LEU A 70 67.13 -5.49 38.74
N GLU A 71 67.98 -4.86 37.92
CA GLU A 71 67.64 -4.46 36.55
C GLU A 71 67.28 -5.69 35.70
N GLU A 72 68.12 -6.73 35.72
CA GLU A 72 67.85 -8.00 35.03
C GLU A 72 66.53 -8.65 35.52
N LEU A 73 66.27 -8.63 36.84
CA LEU A 73 65.04 -9.16 37.41
C LEU A 73 63.81 -8.40 36.91
N GLY A 74 63.90 -7.07 36.85
CA GLY A 74 62.87 -6.20 36.30
C GLY A 74 62.63 -6.43 34.80
N GLU A 75 63.69 -6.59 34.02
CA GLU A 75 63.60 -6.93 32.59
C GLU A 75 62.93 -8.28 32.36
N LEU A 76 63.31 -9.31 33.13
CA LEU A 76 62.69 -10.64 33.06
C LEU A 76 61.22 -10.59 33.43
N ALA A 77 60.85 -9.84 34.47
CA ALA A 77 59.46 -9.64 34.87
C ALA A 77 58.64 -8.92 33.80
N GLY A 78 59.15 -7.81 33.26
CA GLY A 78 58.48 -7.07 32.19
C GLY A 78 58.34 -7.87 30.90
N LYS A 79 59.37 -8.67 30.55
CA LYS A 79 59.31 -9.59 29.40
C LYS A 79 58.21 -10.64 29.59
N ARG A 80 58.18 -11.27 30.76
CA ARG A 80 57.20 -12.30 31.10
C ARG A 80 55.78 -11.76 31.10
N ARG A 81 55.56 -10.59 31.70
CA ARG A 81 54.29 -9.84 31.64
C ARG A 81 53.84 -9.70 30.18
N LYS A 82 54.67 -9.08 29.33
CA LYS A 82 54.37 -8.86 27.91
C LYS A 82 54.00 -10.15 27.16
N GLU A 83 54.66 -11.27 27.44
CA GLU A 83 54.33 -12.57 26.86
C GLU A 83 52.95 -13.08 27.32
N LEU A 84 52.62 -12.91 28.60
CA LEU A 84 51.30 -13.24 29.15
C LEU A 84 50.19 -12.34 28.60
N GLU A 85 50.40 -11.02 28.46
CA GLU A 85 49.37 -10.18 27.83
C GLU A 85 49.18 -10.48 26.34
N ASP A 86 50.24 -10.85 25.61
CA ASP A 86 50.10 -11.31 24.23
C ASP A 86 49.30 -12.63 24.16
N SER A 87 49.50 -13.55 25.11
CA SER A 87 48.69 -14.77 25.23
C SER A 87 47.24 -14.43 25.56
N ARG A 88 46.99 -13.47 26.46
CA ARG A 88 45.64 -13.01 26.80
C ARG A 88 44.93 -12.46 25.56
N GLN A 89 45.61 -11.62 24.78
CA GLN A 89 45.08 -11.09 23.52
C GLN A 89 44.70 -12.19 22.53
N LEU A 90 45.51 -13.24 22.42
CA LEU A 90 45.22 -14.41 21.57
C LEU A 90 43.96 -15.14 22.03
N TRP A 91 43.85 -15.44 23.33
CA TRP A 91 42.71 -16.20 23.84
C TRP A 91 41.42 -15.38 23.88
N THR A 92 41.49 -14.07 24.16
CA THR A 92 40.34 -13.17 23.99
C THR A 92 39.85 -13.18 22.55
N PHE A 93 40.76 -13.11 21.57
CA PHE A 93 40.40 -13.21 20.15
C PHE A 93 39.68 -14.53 19.82
N PHE A 94 40.17 -15.68 20.31
CA PHE A 94 39.54 -16.97 20.02
C PHE A 94 38.14 -17.08 20.64
N GLN A 95 37.98 -16.62 21.89
CA GLN A 95 36.68 -16.57 22.55
C GLN A 95 35.68 -15.70 21.77
N GLU A 96 36.07 -14.49 21.39
CA GLU A 96 35.19 -13.59 20.62
C GLU A 96 34.81 -14.17 19.25
N MET A 97 35.72 -14.91 18.62
CA MET A 97 35.43 -15.62 17.37
C MET A 97 34.46 -16.80 17.58
N GLU A 98 34.54 -17.51 18.70
CA GLU A 98 33.59 -18.57 19.06
C GLU A 98 32.20 -18.01 19.38
N GLU A 99 32.12 -16.91 20.12
CA GLU A 99 30.87 -16.20 20.41
C GLU A 99 30.21 -15.70 19.13
N ALA A 100 31.00 -15.11 18.22
CA ALA A 100 30.51 -14.69 16.90
C ALA A 100 30.00 -15.89 16.09
N GLU A 101 30.72 -17.01 16.09
CA GLU A 101 30.35 -18.23 15.39
C GLU A 101 29.05 -18.85 15.93
N ALA A 102 28.89 -18.88 17.25
CA ALA A 102 27.67 -19.36 17.92
C ALA A 102 26.47 -18.47 17.58
N TRP A 103 26.64 -17.15 17.62
CA TRP A 103 25.60 -16.19 17.24
C TRP A 103 25.19 -16.34 15.77
N ILE A 104 26.16 -16.52 14.86
CA ILE A 104 25.86 -16.77 13.43
C ILE A 104 25.01 -18.03 13.28
N ARG A 105 25.40 -19.14 13.93
CA ARG A 105 24.64 -20.41 13.87
C ARG A 105 23.19 -20.24 14.35
N GLU A 106 22.99 -19.52 15.46
CA GLU A 106 21.66 -19.23 15.98
C GLU A 106 20.80 -18.48 14.95
N LYS A 107 21.34 -17.43 14.33
CA LYS A 107 20.61 -16.67 13.30
C LYS A 107 20.33 -17.50 12.04
N GLU A 108 21.28 -18.31 11.59
CA GLU A 108 21.06 -19.25 10.48
C GLU A 108 19.89 -20.21 10.77
N GLN A 109 19.81 -20.76 11.99
CA GLN A 109 18.71 -21.64 12.41
C GLN A 109 17.36 -20.91 12.43
N ILE A 110 17.32 -19.68 12.95
CA ILE A 110 16.10 -18.86 12.97
C ILE A 110 15.61 -18.59 11.54
N LEU A 111 16.51 -18.29 10.60
CA LEU A 111 16.15 -18.04 9.20
C LEU A 111 15.69 -19.31 8.49
N ALA A 112 16.31 -20.46 8.79
CA ALA A 112 15.92 -21.75 8.21
C ALA A 112 14.52 -22.21 8.65
N ALA A 113 14.14 -21.93 9.90
CA ALA A 113 12.86 -22.36 10.46
C ALA A 113 11.66 -21.48 10.09
N LYS A 114 11.88 -20.27 9.56
CA LYS A 114 10.82 -19.28 9.35
C LYS A 114 10.14 -19.42 8.00
N THR A 115 8.80 -19.47 8.03
CA THR A 115 7.94 -19.28 6.86
C THR A 115 7.78 -17.80 6.53
N CYS A 116 7.32 -17.50 5.31
CA CYS A 116 7.14 -16.13 4.81
C CYS A 116 5.75 -15.55 5.14
N GLY A 117 5.07 -16.05 6.18
CA GLY A 117 3.72 -15.66 6.57
C GLY A 117 2.62 -16.35 5.74
N ARG A 118 1.36 -16.05 6.06
CA ARG A 118 0.17 -16.71 5.48
C ARG A 118 -0.94 -15.74 5.05
N ASP A 119 -0.80 -14.47 5.40
CA ASP A 119 -1.74 -13.39 5.15
C ASP A 119 -0.97 -12.05 5.19
N LEU A 120 -1.57 -10.97 4.69
CA LEU A 120 -0.92 -9.66 4.59
C LEU A 120 -0.38 -9.16 5.94
N SER A 121 -1.16 -9.33 7.02
CA SER A 121 -0.79 -8.90 8.37
C SER A 121 0.44 -9.64 8.93
N SER A 122 0.47 -10.95 8.76
CA SER A 122 1.57 -11.80 9.20
C SER A 122 2.85 -11.52 8.39
N VAL A 123 2.76 -11.29 7.08
CA VAL A 123 3.93 -10.93 6.25
C VAL A 123 4.48 -9.55 6.64
N LEU A 124 3.62 -8.56 6.88
CA LEU A 124 4.04 -7.24 7.36
C LEU A 124 4.75 -7.33 8.72
N THR A 125 4.20 -8.12 9.64
CA THR A 125 4.83 -8.38 10.95
C THR A 125 6.20 -9.03 10.80
N LEU A 126 6.32 -10.04 9.94
CA LEU A 126 7.59 -10.73 9.69
C LEU A 126 8.62 -9.82 9.00
N THR A 127 8.18 -8.99 8.05
CA THR A 127 9.01 -7.97 7.40
C THR A 127 9.58 -6.98 8.42
N ASN A 128 8.77 -6.53 9.38
CA ASN A 128 9.25 -5.64 10.45
C ASN A 128 10.25 -6.34 11.39
N LYS A 129 9.99 -7.61 11.74
CA LYS A 129 10.95 -8.42 12.51
C LYS A 129 12.26 -8.62 11.75
N HIS A 130 12.20 -8.82 10.43
CA HIS A 130 13.38 -8.94 9.58
C HIS A 130 14.19 -7.65 9.53
N LYS A 131 13.54 -6.48 9.43
CA LYS A 131 14.22 -5.17 9.53
C LYS A 131 15.00 -5.00 10.84
N SER A 132 14.42 -5.42 11.97
CA SER A 132 15.14 -5.40 13.26
C SER A 132 16.38 -6.31 13.23
N MET A 133 16.26 -7.50 12.65
CA MET A 133 17.37 -8.44 12.50
C MET A 133 18.49 -7.88 11.62
N LEU A 134 18.16 -7.14 10.55
CA LEU A 134 19.15 -6.44 9.72
C LEU A 134 19.93 -5.39 10.52
N GLY A 135 19.25 -4.68 11.43
CA GLY A 135 19.91 -3.77 12.37
C GLY A 135 20.91 -4.48 13.29
N GLU A 136 20.50 -5.61 13.88
CA GLU A 136 21.39 -6.45 14.71
C GLU A 136 22.61 -6.95 13.92
N LEU A 137 22.41 -7.39 12.67
CA LEU A 137 23.47 -7.82 11.76
C LEU A 137 24.48 -6.69 11.48
N GLY A 138 24.01 -5.47 11.28
CA GLY A 138 24.88 -4.30 11.09
C GLY A 138 25.82 -4.08 12.29
N ASN A 139 25.28 -4.10 13.50
CA ASN A 139 26.06 -3.95 14.73
C ASN A 139 27.08 -5.09 14.90
N ARG A 140 26.66 -6.33 14.63
CA ARG A 140 27.53 -7.51 14.72
C ARG A 140 28.63 -7.51 13.68
N ARG A 141 28.37 -6.99 12.47
CA ARG A 141 29.39 -6.84 11.42
C ARG A 141 30.54 -5.95 11.87
N ALA A 142 30.23 -4.82 12.53
CA ALA A 142 31.25 -3.90 13.04
C ALA A 142 32.13 -4.55 14.11
N LEU A 143 31.51 -5.27 15.06
CA LEU A 143 32.23 -6.01 16.10
C LEU A 143 33.13 -7.12 15.51
N LEU A 144 32.61 -7.87 14.54
CA LEU A 144 33.37 -8.92 13.85
C LEU A 144 34.57 -8.32 13.13
N HIS A 145 34.40 -7.18 12.45
CA HIS A 145 35.49 -6.50 11.76
C HIS A 145 36.60 -6.04 12.74
N GLN A 146 36.23 -5.49 13.90
CA GLN A 146 37.20 -5.13 14.95
C GLN A 146 37.97 -6.36 15.47
N THR A 147 37.28 -7.48 15.65
CA THR A 147 37.89 -8.73 16.10
C THR A 147 38.83 -9.32 15.05
N MET A 148 38.46 -9.26 13.77
CA MET A 148 39.33 -9.64 12.65
C MET A 148 40.60 -8.78 12.62
N LYS A 149 40.48 -7.46 12.79
CA LYS A 149 41.64 -6.54 12.85
C LYS A 149 42.59 -6.88 14.01
N ARG A 150 42.07 -7.28 15.18
CA ARG A 150 42.90 -7.77 16.29
C ARG A 150 43.62 -9.08 15.93
N GLY A 151 42.93 -10.00 15.25
CA GLY A 151 43.56 -11.22 14.72
C GLY A 151 44.74 -10.93 13.79
N GLU A 152 44.59 -9.96 12.89
CA GLU A 152 45.67 -9.50 12.00
C GLU A 152 46.85 -8.89 12.77
N GLN A 153 46.57 -8.10 13.81
CA GLN A 153 47.61 -7.55 14.69
C GLN A 153 48.38 -8.64 15.45
N ILE A 154 47.70 -9.69 15.90
CA ILE A 154 48.33 -10.85 16.56
C ILE A 154 49.22 -11.60 15.57
N LEU A 155 48.76 -11.81 14.34
CA LEU A 155 49.56 -12.43 13.26
C LEU A 155 50.80 -11.61 12.91
N ALA A 156 50.70 -10.28 12.88
CA ALA A 156 51.82 -9.38 12.59
C ALA A 156 52.96 -9.49 13.61
N LYS A 157 52.65 -9.79 14.88
CA LYS A 157 53.65 -10.00 15.94
C LYS A 157 54.49 -11.28 15.73
N LYS A 158 54.05 -12.22 14.89
CA LYS A 158 54.73 -13.51 14.58
C LYS A 158 55.14 -14.34 15.81
N ARG A 159 54.46 -14.15 16.96
CA ARG A 159 54.73 -14.87 18.22
C ARG A 159 54.01 -16.21 18.33
N PHE A 160 52.87 -16.36 17.67
CA PHE A 160 52.01 -17.54 17.73
C PHE A 160 51.95 -18.25 16.38
N ASN A 161 51.49 -19.51 16.38
CA ASN A 161 51.27 -20.26 15.15
C ASN A 161 50.16 -19.56 14.32
N PRO A 162 50.47 -19.09 13.09
CA PRO A 162 49.50 -18.38 12.28
C PRO A 162 48.36 -19.27 11.76
N GLY A 163 48.58 -20.59 11.66
CA GLY A 163 47.63 -21.53 11.06
C GLY A 163 46.27 -21.53 11.74
N GLY A 164 46.23 -21.70 13.07
CA GLY A 164 44.97 -21.75 13.82
C GLY A 164 44.20 -20.44 13.81
N ILE A 165 44.91 -19.29 13.87
CA ILE A 165 44.29 -17.97 13.81
C ILE A 165 43.69 -17.73 12.42
N GLN A 166 44.47 -17.98 11.36
CA GLN A 166 44.00 -17.82 9.98
C GLN A 166 42.84 -18.75 9.64
N GLU A 167 42.87 -19.99 10.13
CA GLU A 167 41.78 -20.95 9.95
C GLU A 167 40.50 -20.49 10.63
N LYS A 168 40.57 -20.06 11.89
CA LYS A 168 39.40 -19.53 12.60
C LYS A 168 38.83 -18.29 11.92
N MET A 169 39.67 -17.34 11.52
CA MET A 169 39.24 -16.15 10.76
C MET A 169 38.54 -16.52 9.45
N ARG A 170 39.09 -17.49 8.71
CA ARG A 170 38.51 -17.97 7.45
C ARG A 170 37.16 -18.65 7.68
N ALA A 171 37.05 -19.51 8.69
CA ALA A 171 35.83 -20.21 9.03
C ALA A 171 34.69 -19.25 9.40
N VAL A 172 34.96 -18.28 10.28
CA VAL A 172 33.95 -17.28 10.68
C VAL A 172 33.57 -16.38 9.50
N ARG A 173 34.54 -15.96 8.65
CA ARG A 173 34.25 -15.18 7.45
C ARG A 173 33.34 -15.91 6.47
N LEU A 174 33.58 -17.21 6.25
CA LEU A 174 32.77 -18.03 5.36
C LEU A 174 31.33 -18.15 5.88
N ARG A 175 31.14 -18.37 7.18
CA ARG A 175 29.80 -18.44 7.77
C ARG A 175 29.09 -17.09 7.79
N TRP A 176 29.81 -16.00 8.06
CA TRP A 176 29.24 -14.67 7.97
C TRP A 176 28.70 -14.40 6.56
N LYS A 177 29.47 -14.72 5.52
CA LYS A 177 29.02 -14.60 4.13
C LYS A 177 27.77 -15.45 3.85
N LYS A 178 27.74 -16.70 4.31
CA LYS A 178 26.56 -17.58 4.17
C LYS A 178 25.33 -17.00 4.87
N LEU A 179 25.49 -16.45 6.07
CA LEU A 179 24.40 -15.78 6.79
C LEU A 179 23.86 -14.58 6.01
N GLU A 180 24.73 -13.77 5.40
CA GLU A 180 24.32 -12.66 4.53
C GLU A 180 23.51 -13.14 3.32
N GLU A 181 23.96 -14.21 2.66
CA GLU A 181 23.26 -14.83 1.53
C GLU A 181 21.86 -15.34 1.92
N VAL A 182 21.76 -16.09 3.03
CA VAL A 182 20.48 -16.62 3.54
C VAL A 182 19.55 -15.49 4.00
N THR A 183 20.11 -14.44 4.61
CA THR A 183 19.33 -13.25 5.03
C THR A 183 18.75 -12.54 3.82
N GLY A 184 19.55 -12.33 2.77
CA GLY A 184 19.10 -11.71 1.52
C GLY A 184 18.02 -12.54 0.81
N LEU A 185 18.19 -13.86 0.75
CA LEU A 185 17.17 -14.75 0.19
C LEU A 185 15.86 -14.70 0.99
N HIS A 186 15.94 -14.67 2.33
CA HIS A 186 14.75 -14.54 3.16
C HIS A 186 14.05 -13.18 2.96
N GLN A 187 14.82 -12.09 2.79
CA GLN A 187 14.27 -10.77 2.46
C GLN A 187 13.52 -10.79 1.13
N GLN A 188 14.11 -11.39 0.09
CA GLN A 188 13.48 -11.53 -1.21
C GLN A 188 12.16 -12.31 -1.10
N ARG A 189 12.17 -13.47 -0.45
CA ARG A 189 10.95 -14.29 -0.26
C ARG A 189 9.86 -13.56 0.54
N LEU A 190 10.23 -12.76 1.55
CA LEU A 190 9.28 -11.92 2.28
C LEU A 190 8.66 -10.84 1.39
N GLN A 191 9.45 -10.22 0.50
CA GLN A 191 8.95 -9.23 -0.43
C GLN A 191 8.03 -9.86 -1.49
N GLU A 192 8.38 -11.03 -2.00
CA GLU A 192 7.55 -11.79 -2.94
C GLU A 192 6.20 -12.17 -2.31
N ALA A 193 6.22 -12.70 -1.08
CA ALA A 193 5.01 -12.99 -0.32
C ALA A 193 4.18 -11.72 -0.05
N LEU A 194 4.83 -10.60 0.30
CA LEU A 194 4.15 -9.33 0.54
C LEU A 194 3.42 -8.86 -0.70
N ASN A 195 4.10 -8.84 -1.86
CA ASN A 195 3.50 -8.46 -3.13
C ASN A 195 2.30 -9.35 -3.48
N PHE A 196 2.41 -10.66 -3.26
CA PHE A 196 1.31 -11.60 -3.52
C PHE A 196 0.10 -11.35 -2.62
N PHE A 197 0.30 -11.19 -1.31
CA PHE A 197 -0.82 -10.94 -0.39
C PHE A 197 -1.43 -9.55 -0.55
N GLN A 198 -0.64 -8.53 -0.93
CA GLN A 198 -1.18 -7.22 -1.30
C GLN A 198 -2.06 -7.31 -2.54
N PHE A 199 -1.55 -7.92 -3.61
CA PHE A 199 -2.34 -8.15 -4.83
C PHE A 199 -3.63 -8.91 -4.56
N SER A 200 -3.56 -9.97 -3.73
CA SER A 200 -4.72 -10.78 -3.38
C SER A 200 -5.77 -9.97 -2.60
N ALA A 201 -5.33 -9.19 -1.61
CA ALA A 201 -6.24 -8.33 -0.82
C ALA A 201 -6.88 -7.23 -1.68
N GLU A 202 -6.12 -6.56 -2.54
CA GLU A 202 -6.65 -5.55 -3.47
C GLU A 202 -7.65 -6.17 -4.46
N THR A 203 -7.40 -7.40 -4.91
CA THR A 203 -8.32 -8.14 -5.77
C THR A 203 -9.59 -8.53 -5.01
N ASP A 204 -9.48 -8.97 -3.74
CA ASP A 204 -10.62 -9.30 -2.88
C ASP A 204 -11.52 -8.07 -2.66
N ASP A 205 -10.92 -6.91 -2.36
CA ASP A 205 -11.63 -5.64 -2.17
C ASP A 205 -12.37 -5.22 -3.46
N LEU A 206 -11.71 -5.38 -4.61
CA LEU A 206 -12.32 -5.11 -5.92
C LEU A 206 -13.49 -6.04 -6.22
N VAL A 207 -13.37 -7.35 -5.91
CA VAL A 207 -14.49 -8.30 -6.07
C VAL A 207 -15.67 -7.90 -5.19
N ALA A 208 -15.43 -7.57 -3.92
CA ALA A 208 -16.50 -7.16 -3.01
C ALA A 208 -17.22 -5.91 -3.51
N TRP A 209 -16.47 -4.93 -4.01
CA TRP A 209 -17.01 -3.73 -4.62
C TRP A 209 -17.84 -4.02 -5.88
N LEU A 210 -17.34 -4.89 -6.77
CA LEU A 210 -18.04 -5.29 -7.98
C LEU A 210 -19.35 -6.02 -7.68
N GLN A 211 -19.36 -6.92 -6.70
CA GLN A 211 -20.57 -7.65 -6.29
C GLN A 211 -21.66 -6.72 -5.76
N GLU A 212 -21.29 -5.74 -4.94
CA GLU A 212 -22.23 -4.74 -4.44
C GLU A 212 -22.73 -3.83 -5.58
N THR A 213 -21.84 -3.43 -6.49
CA THR A 213 -22.19 -2.60 -7.63
C THR A 213 -23.10 -3.34 -8.61
N TYR A 214 -22.86 -4.63 -8.85
CA TYR A 214 -23.74 -5.49 -9.63
C TYR A 214 -25.14 -5.55 -9.01
N ARG A 215 -25.23 -5.71 -7.68
CA ARG A 215 -26.50 -5.71 -6.94
C ARG A 215 -27.27 -4.40 -7.13
N ILE A 216 -26.59 -3.26 -7.09
CA ILE A 216 -27.20 -1.94 -7.33
C ILE A 216 -27.62 -1.80 -8.80
N GLY A 217 -26.75 -2.18 -9.73
CA GLY A 217 -26.99 -2.11 -11.18
C GLY A 217 -28.13 -3.03 -11.65
N SER A 218 -28.34 -4.16 -10.97
CA SER A 218 -29.40 -5.12 -11.29
C SER A 218 -30.71 -4.88 -10.53
N SER A 219 -30.83 -3.76 -9.81
CA SER A 219 -32.08 -3.41 -9.14
C SER A 219 -33.19 -3.18 -10.17
N ASP A 220 -34.40 -3.61 -9.82
CA ASP A 220 -35.66 -3.43 -10.56
C ASP A 220 -36.46 -2.21 -10.08
N ASP A 221 -35.93 -1.42 -9.14
CA ASP A 221 -36.51 -0.15 -8.73
C ASP A 221 -36.15 0.93 -9.76
N PHE A 222 -37.14 1.35 -10.54
CA PHE A 222 -37.03 2.41 -11.54
C PHE A 222 -37.77 3.70 -11.14
N GLY A 223 -38.29 3.77 -9.91
CA GLY A 223 -39.13 4.89 -9.45
C GLY A 223 -40.61 4.66 -9.76
N HIS A 224 -41.46 5.51 -9.18
CA HIS A 224 -42.91 5.44 -9.33
C HIS A 224 -43.54 6.74 -9.88
N ASP A 225 -42.73 7.77 -10.11
CA ASP A 225 -43.10 9.06 -10.71
C ASP A 225 -41.86 9.78 -11.31
N ASP A 226 -42.08 10.93 -11.97
CA ASP A 226 -40.99 11.72 -12.57
C ASP A 226 -39.92 12.12 -11.54
N TYR A 227 -40.32 12.53 -10.32
CA TYR A 227 -39.39 13.01 -9.30
C TYR A 227 -38.48 11.89 -8.75
N SER A 228 -39.07 10.76 -8.36
CA SER A 228 -38.37 9.58 -7.83
C SER A 228 -37.44 8.96 -8.88
N THR A 229 -37.90 8.87 -10.13
CA THR A 229 -37.09 8.36 -11.26
C THR A 229 -35.90 9.27 -11.54
N GLN A 230 -36.09 10.60 -11.56
CA GLN A 230 -34.99 11.55 -11.69
C GLN A 230 -33.98 11.46 -10.54
N ALA A 231 -34.45 11.24 -9.30
CA ALA A 231 -33.57 11.04 -8.17
C ALA A 231 -32.73 9.77 -8.32
N LEU A 232 -33.32 8.67 -8.80
CA LEU A 232 -32.61 7.43 -9.11
C LEU A 232 -31.59 7.60 -10.24
N LEU A 233 -31.93 8.32 -11.32
CA LEU A 233 -30.97 8.65 -12.39
C LEU A 233 -29.75 9.41 -11.88
N ARG A 234 -29.94 10.39 -10.98
CA ARG A 234 -28.82 11.13 -10.38
C ARG A 234 -27.92 10.23 -9.55
N LYS A 235 -28.50 9.30 -8.77
CA LYS A 235 -27.72 8.30 -8.01
C LYS A 235 -26.99 7.34 -8.94
N HIS A 236 -27.66 6.85 -9.99
CA HIS A 236 -27.10 5.92 -10.95
C HIS A 236 -25.94 6.51 -11.74
N ARG A 237 -25.98 7.82 -12.05
CA ARG A 237 -24.86 8.52 -12.66
C ARG A 237 -23.57 8.38 -11.84
N VAL A 238 -23.66 8.45 -10.51
CA VAL A 238 -22.49 8.25 -9.63
C VAL A 238 -21.97 6.82 -9.76
N VAL A 239 -22.86 5.83 -9.85
CA VAL A 239 -22.47 4.42 -10.07
C VAL A 239 -21.70 4.26 -11.39
N VAL A 240 -22.21 4.82 -12.49
CA VAL A 240 -21.55 4.77 -13.80
C VAL A 240 -20.17 5.43 -13.76
N GLU A 241 -20.05 6.58 -13.10
CA GLU A 241 -18.76 7.27 -12.93
C GLU A 241 -17.76 6.42 -12.11
N GLU A 242 -18.21 5.74 -11.06
CA GLU A 242 -17.35 4.83 -10.27
C GLU A 242 -16.95 3.56 -11.06
N VAL A 243 -17.85 2.99 -11.87
CA VAL A 243 -17.52 1.86 -12.76
C VAL A 243 -16.43 2.22 -13.77
N GLU A 244 -16.47 3.42 -14.33
CA GLU A 244 -15.42 3.88 -15.25
C GLU A 244 -14.09 4.14 -14.53
N LYS A 245 -14.11 4.65 -13.28
CA LYS A 245 -12.88 4.83 -12.49
C LYS A 245 -12.16 3.51 -12.20
N HIS A 246 -12.89 2.42 -11.98
CA HIS A 246 -12.30 1.10 -11.71
C HIS A 246 -11.79 0.38 -12.97
N ARG A 247 -12.13 0.87 -14.17
CA ARG A 247 -11.72 0.27 -15.46
C ARG A 247 -10.21 0.06 -15.55
N ALA A 248 -9.43 1.09 -15.20
CA ALA A 248 -7.98 1.05 -15.29
C ALA A 248 -7.38 0.02 -14.33
N ALA A 249 -7.95 -0.14 -13.14
CA ALA A 249 -7.51 -1.14 -12.16
C ALA A 249 -7.72 -2.56 -12.68
N VAL A 250 -8.92 -2.86 -13.22
CA VAL A 250 -9.24 -4.17 -13.81
C VAL A 250 -8.29 -4.50 -14.97
N LEU A 251 -8.07 -3.55 -15.90
CA LEU A 251 -7.16 -3.75 -17.03
C LEU A 251 -5.69 -3.96 -16.60
N ALA A 252 -5.31 -3.45 -15.43
CA ALA A 252 -3.96 -3.59 -14.89
C ALA A 252 -3.70 -4.94 -14.19
N LEU A 253 -4.75 -5.71 -13.82
CA LEU A 253 -4.62 -6.93 -13.03
C LEU A 253 -3.66 -7.95 -13.64
N ARG A 254 -3.76 -8.21 -14.95
CA ARG A 254 -2.85 -9.14 -15.64
C ARG A 254 -1.39 -8.68 -15.61
N LYS A 255 -1.17 -7.37 -15.73
CA LYS A 255 0.17 -6.79 -15.63
C LYS A 255 0.71 -6.92 -14.20
N GLN A 256 -0.10 -6.65 -13.19
CA GLN A 256 0.28 -6.82 -11.79
C GLN A 256 0.58 -8.28 -11.45
N LEU A 257 -0.26 -9.21 -11.89
CA LEU A 257 -0.04 -10.66 -11.76
C LEU A 257 1.29 -11.10 -12.41
N ALA A 258 1.63 -10.54 -13.57
CA ALA A 258 2.89 -10.85 -14.25
C ALA A 258 4.15 -10.37 -13.51
N LEU A 259 4.01 -9.40 -12.60
CA LEU A 259 5.09 -8.91 -11.74
C LEU A 259 5.30 -9.75 -10.47
N LEU A 260 4.38 -10.67 -10.15
CA LEU A 260 4.52 -11.57 -9.02
C LEU A 260 5.58 -12.65 -9.28
N ALA A 261 6.12 -13.22 -8.20
CA ALA A 261 7.07 -14.32 -8.27
C ALA A 261 6.49 -15.51 -9.06
N PRO A 262 7.33 -16.29 -9.79
CA PRO A 262 6.90 -17.42 -10.61
C PRO A 262 5.95 -18.40 -9.90
N GLU A 263 6.26 -18.72 -8.65
CA GLU A 263 5.48 -19.64 -7.81
C GLU A 263 4.05 -19.13 -7.56
N HIS A 264 3.90 -17.83 -7.34
CA HIS A 264 2.60 -17.20 -7.10
C HIS A 264 1.81 -17.00 -8.39
N ARG A 265 2.44 -16.48 -9.45
CA ARG A 265 1.76 -16.21 -10.73
C ARG A 265 1.27 -17.46 -11.45
N GLN A 266 1.92 -18.62 -11.21
CA GLN A 266 1.51 -19.90 -11.78
C GLN A 266 0.41 -20.58 -10.96
N GLY A 267 0.03 -20.01 -9.81
CA GLY A 267 -1.11 -20.48 -9.04
C GLY A 267 -2.39 -20.45 -9.87
N VAL A 268 -3.10 -21.57 -9.93
CA VAL A 268 -4.33 -21.68 -10.72
C VAL A 268 -5.41 -20.78 -10.11
N ASP A 269 -5.55 -20.78 -8.79
CA ASP A 269 -6.57 -20.01 -8.08
C ASP A 269 -6.45 -18.50 -8.35
N VAL A 270 -5.22 -17.94 -8.32
CA VAL A 270 -5.03 -16.50 -8.57
C VAL A 270 -5.29 -16.14 -10.04
N GLN A 271 -5.00 -17.03 -10.98
CA GLN A 271 -5.30 -16.82 -12.39
C GLN A 271 -6.81 -16.86 -12.65
N ILE A 272 -7.51 -17.83 -12.07
CA ILE A 272 -8.98 -17.93 -12.12
C ILE A 272 -9.58 -16.66 -11.54
N ARG A 273 -9.12 -16.23 -10.36
CA ARG A 273 -9.59 -15.01 -9.69
C ARG A 273 -9.51 -13.77 -10.59
N VAL A 274 -8.40 -13.58 -11.32
CA VAL A 274 -8.25 -12.45 -12.25
C VAL A 274 -9.26 -12.52 -13.38
N VAL A 275 -9.50 -13.71 -13.95
CA VAL A 275 -10.50 -13.88 -15.02
C VAL A 275 -11.91 -13.63 -14.48
N GLU A 276 -12.24 -14.10 -13.29
CA GLU A 276 -13.53 -13.86 -12.64
C GLU A 276 -13.78 -12.36 -12.40
N VAL A 277 -12.76 -11.62 -11.96
CA VAL A 277 -12.87 -10.16 -11.78
C VAL A 277 -13.09 -9.44 -13.12
N GLU A 278 -12.36 -9.83 -14.17
CA GLU A 278 -12.53 -9.28 -15.52
C GLU A 278 -13.95 -9.54 -16.06
N GLN A 279 -14.48 -10.75 -15.86
CA GLN A 279 -15.84 -11.13 -16.27
C GLN A 279 -16.90 -10.36 -15.48
N LEU A 280 -16.79 -10.34 -14.15
CA LEU A 280 -17.73 -9.64 -13.29
C LEU A 280 -17.74 -8.13 -13.56
N TYR A 281 -16.59 -7.53 -13.87
CA TYR A 281 -16.55 -6.14 -14.31
C TYR A 281 -17.31 -5.91 -15.62
N GLY A 282 -17.19 -6.82 -16.59
CA GLY A 282 -17.97 -6.79 -17.83
C GLY A 282 -19.48 -6.83 -17.54
N GLU A 283 -19.92 -7.77 -16.71
CA GLU A 283 -21.31 -7.89 -16.29
C GLU A 283 -21.81 -6.62 -15.58
N VAL A 284 -21.02 -6.06 -14.66
CA VAL A 284 -21.33 -4.80 -13.96
C VAL A 284 -21.49 -3.64 -14.94
N ALA A 285 -20.60 -3.52 -15.93
CA ALA A 285 -20.68 -2.47 -16.93
C ALA A 285 -21.93 -2.62 -17.81
N GLU A 286 -22.28 -3.85 -18.19
CA GLU A 286 -23.49 -4.13 -18.97
C GLU A 286 -24.77 -3.80 -18.18
N VAL A 287 -24.92 -4.28 -16.95
CA VAL A 287 -26.11 -3.98 -16.14
C VAL A 287 -26.22 -2.49 -15.80
N ALA A 288 -25.08 -1.78 -15.66
CA ALA A 288 -25.09 -0.34 -15.45
C ALA A 288 -25.65 0.42 -16.67
N VAL A 289 -25.29 0.01 -17.89
CA VAL A 289 -25.84 0.59 -19.12
C VAL A 289 -27.33 0.27 -19.24
N LEU A 290 -27.72 -0.99 -19.03
CA LEU A 290 -29.12 -1.41 -19.10
C LEU A 290 -29.98 -0.65 -18.10
N ARG A 291 -29.57 -0.56 -16.83
CA ARG A 291 -30.32 0.18 -15.81
C ARG A 291 -30.45 1.66 -16.14
N GLN A 292 -29.43 2.26 -16.75
CA GLN A 292 -29.53 3.65 -17.21
C GLN A 292 -30.61 3.81 -18.27
N GLN A 293 -30.69 2.90 -19.24
CA GLN A 293 -31.73 2.89 -20.27
C GLN A 293 -33.13 2.74 -19.63
N TRP A 294 -33.33 1.75 -18.77
CA TRP A 294 -34.62 1.53 -18.10
C TRP A 294 -35.09 2.72 -17.27
N LEU A 295 -34.18 3.39 -16.55
CA LEU A 295 -34.51 4.60 -15.82
C LEU A 295 -34.88 5.77 -16.73
N GLN A 296 -34.25 5.88 -17.91
CA GLN A 296 -34.59 6.89 -18.91
C GLN A 296 -35.95 6.61 -19.55
N ASP A 297 -36.25 5.35 -19.85
CA ASP A 297 -37.54 4.93 -20.42
C ASP A 297 -38.68 5.16 -19.43
N ALA A 298 -38.49 4.80 -18.16
CA ALA A 298 -39.46 5.09 -17.08
C ALA A 298 -39.74 6.60 -16.97
N LEU A 299 -38.69 7.42 -17.03
CA LEU A 299 -38.83 8.87 -17.00
C LEU A 299 -39.59 9.41 -18.22
N ALA A 300 -39.31 8.87 -19.41
CA ALA A 300 -39.99 9.25 -20.65
C ALA A 300 -41.49 8.93 -20.57
N ILE A 301 -41.86 7.78 -20.00
CA ILE A 301 -43.25 7.37 -19.80
C ILE A 301 -43.99 8.32 -18.86
N TYR A 302 -43.42 8.66 -17.70
CA TYR A 302 -44.08 9.58 -16.77
C TYR A 302 -44.29 10.97 -17.39
N ARG A 303 -43.32 11.47 -18.14
CA ARG A 303 -43.44 12.74 -18.85
C ARG A 303 -44.48 12.67 -19.95
N MET A 304 -44.48 11.60 -20.74
CA MET A 304 -45.47 11.37 -21.80
C MET A 304 -46.89 11.37 -21.23
N PHE A 305 -47.16 10.62 -20.15
CA PHE A 305 -48.50 10.61 -19.54
C PHE A 305 -48.91 11.97 -18.98
N SER A 306 -47.98 12.72 -18.40
CA SER A 306 -48.24 14.10 -17.96
C SER A 306 -48.61 15.02 -19.13
N GLU A 307 -47.90 14.92 -20.25
CA GLU A 307 -48.17 15.69 -21.47
C GLU A 307 -49.50 15.28 -22.11
N VAL A 308 -49.79 13.98 -22.20
CA VAL A 308 -51.09 13.46 -22.67
C VAL A 308 -52.21 14.04 -21.82
N HIS A 309 -52.13 13.92 -20.50
CA HIS A 309 -53.19 14.40 -19.61
C HIS A 309 -53.45 15.90 -19.79
N ALA A 310 -52.39 16.70 -19.91
CA ALA A 310 -52.53 18.13 -20.13
C ALA A 310 -53.07 18.49 -21.52
N CYS A 311 -52.79 17.68 -22.55
CA CYS A 311 -53.43 17.82 -23.87
C CYS A 311 -54.91 17.41 -23.81
N GLU A 312 -55.24 16.32 -23.12
CA GLU A 312 -56.61 15.84 -22.95
C GLU A 312 -57.48 16.88 -22.24
N VAL A 313 -57.00 17.50 -21.15
CA VAL A 313 -57.74 18.55 -20.45
C VAL A 313 -58.08 19.72 -21.38
N TRP A 314 -57.12 20.15 -22.22
CA TRP A 314 -57.37 21.21 -23.20
C TRP A 314 -58.34 20.76 -24.29
N VAL A 315 -58.18 19.54 -24.81
CA VAL A 315 -59.06 18.96 -25.83
C VAL A 315 -60.48 18.84 -25.28
N ASP A 316 -60.67 18.36 -24.06
CA ASP A 316 -61.95 18.28 -23.35
C ASP A 316 -62.63 19.65 -23.26
N GLU A 317 -61.90 20.68 -22.85
CA GLU A 317 -62.41 22.04 -22.75
C GLU A 317 -62.85 22.56 -24.13
N LYS A 318 -62.02 22.39 -25.17
CA LYS A 318 -62.30 22.93 -26.51
C LYS A 318 -63.36 22.15 -27.25
N GLU A 319 -63.42 20.83 -27.13
CA GLU A 319 -64.52 20.02 -27.69
C GLU A 319 -65.86 20.50 -27.12
N GLN A 320 -65.98 20.62 -25.80
CA GLN A 320 -67.22 21.08 -25.17
C GLN A 320 -67.59 22.52 -25.57
N TRP A 321 -66.60 23.41 -25.68
CA TRP A 321 -66.84 24.77 -26.14
C TRP A 321 -67.32 24.80 -27.60
N LEU A 322 -66.64 24.09 -28.52
CA LEU A 322 -66.99 24.04 -29.94
C LEU A 322 -68.36 23.40 -30.19
N GLU A 323 -68.73 22.37 -29.41
CA GLU A 323 -70.03 21.71 -29.54
C GLU A 323 -71.19 22.63 -29.11
N LYS A 324 -71.00 23.41 -28.04
CA LYS A 324 -72.02 24.32 -27.50
C LYS A 324 -72.05 25.68 -28.20
N MET A 325 -71.00 26.03 -28.93
CA MET A 325 -70.89 27.32 -29.60
C MET A 325 -71.86 27.40 -30.78
N GLU A 326 -72.76 28.38 -30.76
CA GLU A 326 -73.61 28.73 -31.91
C GLU A 326 -72.98 29.91 -32.65
N VAL A 327 -73.00 29.88 -33.98
CA VAL A 327 -72.45 30.97 -34.80
C VAL A 327 -73.49 32.09 -34.81
N PRO A 328 -73.18 33.27 -34.25
CA PRO A 328 -74.12 34.38 -34.21
C PRO A 328 -74.39 34.93 -35.60
N GLU A 329 -75.55 35.56 -35.76
CA GLU A 329 -75.96 36.20 -37.03
C GLU A 329 -75.58 37.68 -37.08
N GLU A 330 -75.44 38.36 -35.93
CA GLU A 330 -75.11 39.79 -35.84
C GLU A 330 -73.62 40.06 -36.10
N LEU A 331 -73.32 41.07 -36.93
CA LEU A 331 -71.95 41.36 -37.39
C LEU A 331 -70.98 41.62 -36.22
N ASP A 332 -71.38 42.45 -35.26
CA ASP A 332 -70.55 42.80 -34.11
C ASP A 332 -70.20 41.57 -33.26
N GLU A 333 -71.13 40.61 -33.13
CA GLU A 333 -70.91 39.35 -32.41
C GLU A 333 -70.06 38.36 -33.20
N VAL A 334 -70.16 38.37 -34.53
CA VAL A 334 -69.36 37.56 -35.45
C VAL A 334 -67.88 37.97 -35.39
N GLU A 335 -67.57 39.27 -35.35
CA GLU A 335 -66.19 39.76 -35.19
C GLU A 335 -65.56 39.31 -33.86
N VAL A 336 -66.33 39.35 -32.77
CA VAL A 336 -65.90 38.84 -31.45
C VAL A 336 -65.58 37.35 -31.54
N VAL A 337 -66.41 36.56 -32.22
CA VAL A 337 -66.14 35.14 -32.44
C VAL A 337 -64.89 34.92 -33.29
N GLN A 338 -64.65 35.71 -34.35
CA GLN A 338 -63.44 35.61 -35.16
C GLN A 338 -62.17 35.79 -34.32
N HIS A 339 -62.13 36.82 -33.48
CA HIS A 339 -60.98 37.04 -32.59
C HIS A 339 -60.76 35.86 -31.63
N ARG A 340 -61.83 35.22 -31.14
CA ARG A 340 -61.70 34.00 -30.32
C ARG A 340 -61.10 32.83 -31.09
N PHE A 341 -61.40 32.69 -32.38
CA PHE A 341 -60.80 31.67 -33.24
C PHE A 341 -59.32 31.96 -33.58
N GLU A 342 -58.91 33.23 -33.65
CA GLU A 342 -57.50 33.59 -33.80
C GLU A 342 -56.69 33.20 -32.56
N SER A 343 -57.21 33.45 -31.36
CA SER A 343 -56.60 32.96 -30.11
C SER A 343 -56.55 31.44 -30.06
N LEU A 344 -57.62 30.76 -30.49
CA LEU A 344 -57.69 29.31 -30.57
C LEU A 344 -56.62 28.73 -31.50
N ASP A 345 -56.34 29.38 -32.64
CA ASP A 345 -55.28 28.92 -33.56
C ASP A 345 -53.90 28.95 -32.91
N GLN A 346 -53.61 29.96 -32.08
CA GLN A 346 -52.35 30.00 -31.33
C GLN A 346 -52.27 28.88 -30.30
N GLU A 347 -53.35 28.64 -29.56
CA GLU A 347 -53.45 27.52 -28.61
C GLU A 347 -53.29 26.16 -29.31
N MET A 348 -53.96 25.98 -30.45
CA MET A 348 -53.88 24.78 -31.27
C MET A 348 -52.47 24.50 -31.75
N ASN A 349 -51.73 25.52 -32.21
CA ASN A 349 -50.34 25.36 -32.63
C ASN A 349 -49.44 24.90 -31.47
N SER A 350 -49.68 25.43 -30.26
CA SER A 350 -48.97 25.00 -29.05
C SER A 350 -49.26 23.55 -28.69
N VAL A 351 -50.54 23.15 -28.67
CA VAL A 351 -50.96 21.78 -28.35
C VAL A 351 -50.51 20.79 -29.41
N MET A 352 -50.55 21.15 -30.69
CA MET A 352 -50.00 20.34 -31.79
C MET A 352 -48.52 20.02 -31.55
N GLY A 353 -47.72 21.00 -31.15
CA GLY A 353 -46.31 20.77 -30.79
C GLY A 353 -46.15 19.69 -29.71
N ARG A 354 -46.94 19.79 -28.63
CA ARG A 354 -46.92 18.82 -27.52
C ARG A 354 -47.38 17.43 -27.95
N ILE A 355 -48.41 17.33 -28.80
CA ILE A 355 -48.89 16.06 -29.35
C ILE A 355 -47.80 15.41 -30.23
N LEU A 356 -47.07 16.20 -31.02
CA LEU A 356 -45.93 15.72 -31.80
C LEU A 356 -44.80 15.19 -30.89
N ASP A 357 -44.51 15.88 -29.80
CA ASP A 357 -43.52 15.43 -28.80
C ASP A 357 -43.95 14.10 -28.15
N VAL A 358 -45.22 13.98 -27.74
CA VAL A 358 -45.80 12.72 -27.23
C VAL A 358 -45.66 11.60 -28.26
N ASN A 359 -46.01 11.87 -29.52
CA ASN A 359 -45.90 10.90 -30.61
C ASN A 359 -44.47 10.43 -30.82
N GLN A 360 -43.49 11.35 -30.72
CA GLN A 360 -42.07 11.02 -30.84
C GLN A 360 -41.60 10.14 -29.68
N VAL A 361 -41.99 10.45 -28.45
CA VAL A 361 -41.63 9.64 -27.26
C VAL A 361 -42.22 8.24 -27.36
N VAL A 362 -43.49 8.11 -27.74
CA VAL A 362 -44.14 6.80 -27.94
C VAL A 362 -43.40 5.99 -28.99
N GLN A 363 -43.04 6.60 -30.12
CA GLN A 363 -42.30 5.91 -31.18
C GLN A 363 -40.94 5.39 -30.68
N GLN A 364 -40.19 6.20 -29.93
CA GLN A 364 -38.90 5.80 -29.35
C GLN A 364 -39.06 4.62 -28.38
N LEU A 365 -40.08 4.64 -27.52
CA LEU A 365 -40.36 3.56 -26.56
C LEU A 365 -40.74 2.25 -27.26
N VAL A 366 -41.53 2.33 -28.33
CA VAL A 366 -41.93 1.16 -29.11
C VAL A 366 -40.77 0.60 -29.91
N ASP A 367 -40.00 1.44 -30.60
CA ASP A 367 -38.83 1.01 -31.38
C ASP A 367 -37.75 0.40 -30.47
N GLY A 368 -37.66 0.88 -29.23
CA GLY A 368 -36.83 0.30 -28.17
C GLY A 368 -37.35 -1.01 -27.56
N GLY A 369 -38.57 -1.44 -27.91
CA GLY A 369 -39.16 -2.68 -27.41
C GLY A 369 -39.60 -2.63 -25.94
N HIS A 370 -39.99 -1.46 -25.44
CA HIS A 370 -40.40 -1.28 -24.05
C HIS A 370 -41.61 -2.18 -23.68
N PRO A 371 -41.67 -2.80 -22.48
CA PRO A 371 -42.77 -3.69 -22.08
C PRO A 371 -44.17 -3.07 -22.19
N SER A 372 -44.30 -1.78 -21.87
CA SER A 372 -45.57 -1.03 -21.95
C SER A 372 -45.91 -0.51 -23.37
N SER A 373 -45.26 -1.00 -24.42
CA SER A 373 -45.43 -0.52 -25.82
C SER A 373 -46.89 -0.48 -26.29
N GLU A 374 -47.70 -1.45 -25.88
CA GLU A 374 -49.12 -1.53 -26.25
C GLU A 374 -49.95 -0.44 -25.55
N GLU A 375 -49.72 -0.22 -24.25
CA GLU A 375 -50.41 0.78 -23.44
C GLU A 375 -50.09 2.20 -23.93
N VAL A 376 -48.81 2.50 -24.17
CA VAL A 376 -48.39 3.83 -24.65
C VAL A 376 -48.91 4.12 -26.06
N ARG A 377 -48.99 3.11 -26.93
CA ARG A 377 -49.58 3.23 -28.27
C ARG A 377 -51.09 3.46 -28.21
N SER A 378 -51.81 2.71 -27.36
CA SER A 378 -53.25 2.93 -27.20
C SER A 378 -53.56 4.34 -26.70
N CYS A 379 -52.72 4.87 -25.80
CA CYS A 379 -52.84 6.23 -25.28
C CYS A 379 -52.59 7.27 -26.39
N GLN A 380 -51.55 7.06 -27.20
CA GLN A 380 -51.24 7.85 -28.38
C GLN A 380 -52.39 7.91 -29.38
N ASP A 381 -52.93 6.75 -29.75
CA ASP A 381 -54.01 6.62 -30.73
C ASP A 381 -55.27 7.33 -30.23
N HIS A 382 -55.58 7.23 -28.94
CA HIS A 382 -56.69 7.93 -28.31
C HIS A 382 -56.53 9.45 -28.40
N LEU A 383 -55.40 9.98 -27.97
CA LEU A 383 -55.12 11.42 -28.00
C LEU A 383 -55.18 11.98 -29.44
N ASN A 384 -54.54 11.30 -30.39
CA ASN A 384 -54.56 11.70 -31.80
C ASN A 384 -55.97 11.68 -32.39
N SER A 385 -56.79 10.68 -32.03
CA SER A 385 -58.18 10.62 -32.47
C SER A 385 -59.00 11.80 -31.95
N ARG A 386 -58.84 12.17 -30.67
CA ARG A 386 -59.56 13.31 -30.08
C ARG A 386 -59.07 14.65 -30.65
N TRP A 387 -57.77 14.78 -30.87
CA TRP A 387 -57.21 15.96 -31.54
C TRP A 387 -57.79 16.16 -32.95
N ASN A 388 -57.84 15.11 -33.76
CA ASN A 388 -58.44 15.17 -35.10
C ASN A 388 -59.92 15.60 -35.04
N ARG A 389 -60.65 15.18 -33.99
CA ARG A 389 -62.04 15.61 -33.78
C ARG A 389 -62.15 17.12 -33.49
N VAL A 390 -61.27 17.67 -32.65
CA VAL A 390 -61.20 19.13 -32.42
C VAL A 390 -60.92 19.86 -33.72
N VAL A 391 -59.94 19.40 -34.51
CA VAL A 391 -59.60 20.00 -35.81
C VAL A 391 -60.82 20.05 -36.72
N GLU A 392 -61.55 18.93 -36.88
CA GLU A 392 -62.79 18.88 -37.68
C GLU A 392 -63.87 19.86 -37.18
N LEU A 393 -64.05 19.97 -35.86
CA LEU A 393 -65.04 20.87 -35.26
C LEU A 393 -64.66 22.34 -35.53
N VAL A 394 -63.38 22.68 -35.36
CA VAL A 394 -62.85 24.02 -35.67
C VAL A 394 -63.06 24.37 -37.13
N GLU A 395 -62.69 23.48 -38.05
CA GLU A 395 -62.88 23.69 -39.49
C GLU A 395 -64.35 23.91 -39.84
N ARG A 396 -65.26 23.10 -39.27
CA ARG A 396 -66.71 23.23 -39.49
C ARG A 396 -67.23 24.58 -39.00
N LYS A 397 -66.86 25.00 -37.78
CA LYS A 397 -67.30 26.29 -37.21
C LYS A 397 -66.72 27.47 -37.97
N LYS A 398 -65.44 27.43 -38.36
CA LYS A 398 -64.80 28.44 -39.23
C LYS A 398 -65.51 28.55 -40.57
N SER A 399 -65.89 27.42 -41.19
CA SER A 399 -66.65 27.43 -42.44
C SER A 399 -68.02 28.09 -42.27
N GLN A 400 -68.74 27.79 -41.18
CA GLN A 400 -70.03 28.42 -40.87
C GLN A 400 -69.88 29.94 -40.65
N LEU A 401 -68.89 30.35 -39.85
CA LEU A 401 -68.57 31.75 -39.58
C LEU A 401 -68.26 32.51 -40.89
N SER A 402 -67.45 31.91 -41.77
CA SER A 402 -67.13 32.50 -43.08
C SER A 402 -68.36 32.64 -43.99
N SER A 403 -69.35 31.75 -43.86
CA SER A 403 -70.60 31.82 -44.60
C SER A 403 -71.48 32.96 -44.10
N VAL A 404 -71.61 33.10 -42.78
CA VAL A 404 -72.39 34.20 -42.17
C VAL A 404 -71.78 35.55 -42.51
N LEU A 405 -70.44 35.68 -42.43
CA LEU A 405 -69.72 36.89 -42.84
C LEU A 405 -69.99 37.28 -44.29
N LYS A 406 -69.98 36.30 -45.22
CA LYS A 406 -70.30 36.57 -46.63
C LYS A 406 -71.72 37.09 -46.80
N ILE A 407 -72.68 36.55 -46.05
CA ILE A 407 -74.08 36.99 -46.08
C ILE A 407 -74.22 38.38 -45.49
N GLN A 408 -73.62 38.65 -44.33
CA GLN A 408 -73.66 39.96 -43.68
C GLN A 408 -72.97 41.05 -44.51
N ASN A 409 -71.80 40.76 -45.09
CA ASN A 409 -71.12 41.69 -46.00
C ASN A 409 -71.98 42.00 -47.23
N TYR A 410 -72.64 40.99 -47.81
CA TYR A 410 -73.59 41.21 -48.91
C TYR A 410 -74.78 42.09 -48.50
N LEU A 411 -75.29 41.92 -47.27
CA LEU A 411 -76.39 42.75 -46.71
C LEU A 411 -75.96 44.18 -46.35
N LEU A 412 -74.66 44.44 -46.15
CA LEU A 412 -74.10 45.78 -45.92
C LEU A 412 -73.74 46.49 -47.23
N GLU A 413 -73.46 45.73 -48.29
CA GLU A 413 -73.13 46.23 -49.64
C GLU A 413 -74.37 46.52 -50.51
N CYS A 414 -75.53 45.91 -50.19
CA CYS A 414 -76.83 46.16 -50.82
C CYS A 414 -77.65 47.19 -50.03
#